data_AF-A0A8J6XE97-F1
#
_entry.id   AF-A0A8J6XE97-F1
#
_cell.length_a   1.000
_cell.length_b   1.000
_cell.length_c   1.000
_cell.angle_alpha   90.00
_cell.angle_beta   90.00
_cell.angle_gamma   90.00
#
_symmetry.space_group_name_H-M   'P 1'
#
loop_
_entity.id
_entity.type
_entity.pdbx_description
1 polymer ?
#
loop_
_entity_poly.entity_id
_entity_poly.type
_entity_poly.pdbx_seq_one_letter_code
_entity_poly.pdbx_strand_id
1 'polypeptide(L)'
;MTDNLERQSDEKVEAILAGAMREFLTHGYAATTMDRVTAAAGVSKATVYSYFQDKEGLFTALIKKLAREKCYAVFKQNQAQKVPASIVLRQFAAKMLDNILEDQQLVLPFMRLIIGESGRFPELARAFVENLEKSSLEDLSQFLASCTELNISDPQATARIFVGTLVHFILVQEVLHGKDIVPMERDRLIDNLINLIVVNDPTLQLDQFSGTKQKSLRRNRDDSGKFEPDDHSCPKRLRSIRLTDTAWENLAAIAAKHKLSRTEVIEIFARDGELS
;
A
#
# COMPACT_ATOMS: atom_id res chain seq x y z
N MET A 1 -24.93 -18.08 29.51
CA MET A 1 -25.99 -17.05 29.39
C MET A 1 -25.39 -15.68 29.06
N THR A 2 -24.22 -15.33 29.63
CA THR A 2 -23.39 -14.16 29.26
C THR A 2 -22.88 -14.20 27.82
N ASP A 3 -22.36 -15.35 27.36
CA ASP A 3 -21.81 -15.54 26.01
C ASP A 3 -22.81 -15.29 24.86
N ASN A 4 -24.10 -15.59 25.07
CA ASN A 4 -25.15 -15.33 24.07
C ASN A 4 -25.55 -13.84 24.04
N LEU A 5 -25.51 -13.16 25.19
CA LEU A 5 -25.78 -11.72 25.27
C LEU A 5 -24.64 -10.90 24.68
N GLU A 6 -23.40 -11.33 24.87
CA GLU A 6 -22.20 -10.75 24.26
C GLU A 6 -22.22 -10.93 22.73
N ARG A 7 -22.47 -12.15 22.22
CA ARG A 7 -22.64 -12.36 20.77
C ARG A 7 -23.75 -11.52 20.16
N GLN A 8 -24.91 -11.42 20.82
CA GLN A 8 -26.02 -10.60 20.31
C GLN A 8 -25.71 -9.10 20.35
N SER A 9 -24.89 -8.65 21.31
CA SER A 9 -24.38 -7.28 21.34
C SER A 9 -23.46 -7.02 20.15
N ASP A 10 -22.53 -7.93 19.89
CA ASP A 10 -21.56 -7.81 18.80
C ASP A 10 -22.25 -7.84 17.43
N GLU A 11 -23.21 -8.74 17.21
CA GLU A 11 -23.99 -8.81 15.96
C GLU A 11 -24.76 -7.50 15.69
N LYS A 12 -25.31 -6.87 16.74
CA LYS A 12 -25.99 -5.57 16.62
C LYS A 12 -25.00 -4.45 16.31
N VAL A 13 -23.85 -4.42 16.98
CA VAL A 13 -22.79 -3.44 16.71
C VAL A 13 -22.32 -3.54 15.26
N GLU A 14 -22.09 -4.76 14.77
CA GLU A 14 -21.70 -5.02 13.39
C GLU A 14 -22.77 -4.56 12.38
N ALA A 15 -24.04 -4.88 12.63
CA ALA A 15 -25.14 -4.42 11.79
C ALA A 15 -25.24 -2.89 11.72
N ILE A 16 -25.05 -2.22 12.86
CA ILE A 16 -25.06 -0.75 12.94
C ILE A 16 -23.88 -0.15 12.18
N LEU A 17 -22.67 -0.66 12.38
CA LEU A 17 -21.47 -0.15 11.70
C LEU A 17 -21.52 -0.39 10.19
N ALA A 18 -22.04 -1.54 9.74
CA ALA A 18 -22.25 -1.82 8.33
C ALA A 18 -23.31 -0.90 7.71
N GLY A 19 -24.43 -0.67 8.40
CA GLY A 19 -25.47 0.28 7.97
C GLY A 19 -24.93 1.71 7.89
N ALA A 20 -24.16 2.13 8.90
CA ALA A 20 -23.51 3.43 8.95
C ALA A 20 -22.53 3.65 7.79
N MET A 21 -21.65 2.67 7.53
CA MET A 21 -20.73 2.70 6.40
C MET A 21 -21.47 2.92 5.09
N ARG A 22 -22.52 2.13 4.83
CA ARG A 22 -23.32 2.25 3.61
C ARG A 22 -23.95 3.63 3.46
N GLU A 23 -24.55 4.15 4.52
CA GLU A 23 -25.17 5.48 4.51
C GLU A 23 -24.14 6.58 4.26
N PHE A 24 -22.99 6.54 4.94
CA PHE A 24 -21.92 7.52 4.76
C PHE A 24 -21.34 7.50 3.34
N LEU A 25 -21.14 6.32 2.75
CA LEU A 25 -20.63 6.21 1.38
C LEU A 25 -21.66 6.63 0.33
N THR A 26 -22.95 6.43 0.61
CA THR A 26 -24.04 6.75 -0.34
C THR A 26 -24.43 8.23 -0.29
N HIS A 27 -24.52 8.80 0.91
CA HIS A 27 -25.09 10.13 1.15
C HIS A 27 -24.08 11.17 1.63
N GLY A 28 -22.84 10.77 1.92
CA GLY A 28 -21.87 11.62 2.59
C GLY A 28 -22.13 11.73 4.10
N TYR A 29 -21.21 12.39 4.80
CA TYR A 29 -21.33 12.53 6.26
C TYR A 29 -22.45 13.50 6.63
N ALA A 30 -22.57 14.61 5.91
CA ALA A 30 -23.54 15.66 6.19
C ALA A 30 -25.00 15.17 6.14
N ALA A 31 -25.38 14.49 5.05
CA ALA A 31 -26.76 14.08 4.80
C ALA A 31 -27.15 12.75 5.49
N THR A 32 -26.18 12.04 6.07
CA THR A 32 -26.46 10.87 6.90
C THR A 32 -27.00 11.30 8.26
N THR A 33 -28.13 10.70 8.65
CA THR A 33 -28.76 10.89 9.96
C THR A 33 -28.76 9.58 10.75
N MET A 34 -28.77 9.69 12.08
CA MET A 34 -28.86 8.51 12.95
C MET A 34 -30.12 7.66 12.70
N ASP A 35 -31.21 8.29 12.25
CA ASP A 35 -32.45 7.60 11.91
C ASP A 35 -32.30 6.76 10.63
N ARG A 36 -31.57 7.26 9.62
CA ARG A 36 -31.23 6.47 8.42
C ARG A 36 -30.36 5.28 8.77
N VAL A 37 -29.35 5.48 9.62
CA VAL A 37 -28.49 4.38 10.10
C VAL A 37 -29.31 3.33 10.85
N THR A 38 -30.21 3.78 11.73
CA THR A 38 -31.12 2.91 12.48
C THR A 38 -31.96 2.03 11.54
N ALA A 39 -32.56 2.66 10.52
CA ALA A 39 -33.34 1.94 9.51
C ALA A 39 -32.48 0.97 8.70
N ALA A 40 -31.27 1.38 8.27
CA ALA A 40 -30.35 0.56 7.51
C ALA A 40 -29.81 -0.64 8.29
N ALA A 41 -29.70 -0.53 9.62
CA ALA A 41 -29.22 -1.57 10.52
C ALA A 41 -30.33 -2.50 11.04
N GLY A 42 -31.60 -2.13 10.88
CA GLY A 42 -32.74 -2.92 11.35
C GLY A 42 -32.84 -3.00 12.88
N VAL A 43 -32.30 -2.03 13.60
CA VAL A 43 -32.32 -1.98 15.08
C VAL A 43 -33.17 -0.81 15.58
N SER A 44 -33.44 -0.74 16.88
CA SER A 44 -34.17 0.40 17.45
C SER A 44 -33.28 1.64 17.59
N LYS A 45 -33.87 2.84 17.52
CA LYS A 45 -33.15 4.11 17.75
C LYS A 45 -32.45 4.11 19.12
N ALA A 46 -33.13 3.64 20.16
CA ALA A 46 -32.56 3.53 21.51
C ALA A 46 -31.29 2.65 21.51
N THR A 47 -31.27 1.57 20.72
CA THR A 47 -30.10 0.69 20.57
C THR A 47 -28.91 1.41 19.93
N VAL A 48 -29.11 2.16 18.85
CA VAL A 48 -28.00 2.89 18.21
C VAL A 48 -27.40 3.93 19.16
N TYR A 49 -28.26 4.71 19.80
CA TYR A 49 -27.82 5.77 20.72
C TYR A 49 -27.19 5.21 22.00
N SER A 50 -27.60 4.02 22.49
CA SER A 50 -26.94 3.39 23.64
C SER A 50 -25.50 2.95 23.34
N TYR A 51 -25.20 2.57 22.09
CA TYR A 51 -23.84 2.14 21.71
C TYR A 51 -22.94 3.31 21.30
N PHE A 52 -23.47 4.29 20.57
CA PHE A 52 -22.64 5.28 19.86
C PHE A 52 -22.90 6.73 20.26
N GLN A 53 -23.94 7.00 21.05
CA GLN A 53 -24.40 8.32 21.50
C GLN A 53 -24.84 9.27 20.38
N ASP A 54 -23.99 9.50 19.37
CA ASP A 54 -24.24 10.39 18.25
C ASP A 54 -23.55 9.90 16.96
N LYS A 55 -23.62 10.73 15.91
CA LYS A 55 -23.06 10.41 14.59
C LYS A 55 -21.53 10.45 14.57
N GLU A 56 -20.90 11.27 15.41
CA GLU A 56 -19.44 11.37 15.53
C GLU A 56 -18.87 10.14 16.25
N GLY A 57 -19.50 9.73 17.36
CA GLY A 57 -19.17 8.52 18.09
C GLY A 57 -19.32 7.27 17.22
N LEU A 58 -20.37 7.21 16.41
CA LEU A 58 -20.58 6.14 15.43
C LEU A 58 -19.47 6.11 14.36
N PHE A 59 -19.11 7.27 13.82
CA PHE A 59 -18.03 7.37 12.83
C PHE A 59 -16.67 6.98 13.41
N THR A 60 -16.38 7.43 14.63
CA THR A 60 -15.16 7.07 15.36
C THR A 60 -15.08 5.58 15.61
N ALA A 61 -16.19 4.94 16.00
CA ALA A 61 -16.25 3.50 16.19
C ALA A 61 -15.98 2.72 14.89
N LEU A 62 -16.49 3.23 13.76
CA LEU A 62 -16.25 2.67 12.44
C LEU A 62 -14.77 2.77 12.06
N ILE A 63 -14.10 3.91 12.30
CA ILE A 63 -12.64 4.03 12.11
C ILE A 63 -11.90 3.03 13.00
N LYS A 64 -12.25 2.93 14.29
CA LYS A 64 -11.62 1.97 15.21
C LYS A 64 -11.81 0.52 14.78
N LYS A 65 -12.96 0.19 14.17
CA LYS A 65 -13.19 -1.15 13.60
C LYS A 65 -12.27 -1.39 12.41
N LEU A 66 -12.24 -0.48 11.43
CA LEU A 66 -11.33 -0.57 10.29
C LEU A 66 -9.88 -0.65 10.75
N ALA A 67 -9.49 0.18 11.72
CA ALA A 67 -8.19 0.14 12.35
C ALA A 67 -7.91 -1.23 12.93
N ARG A 68 -8.81 -1.86 13.70
CA ARG A 68 -8.59 -3.20 14.26
C ARG A 68 -8.51 -4.31 13.21
N GLU A 69 -9.42 -4.30 12.23
CA GLU A 69 -9.48 -5.33 11.18
C GLU A 69 -8.30 -5.25 10.21
N LYS A 70 -7.83 -4.02 9.96
CA LYS A 70 -6.74 -3.73 9.04
C LYS A 70 -5.42 -3.43 9.77
N CYS A 71 -5.42 -3.37 11.10
CA CYS A 71 -4.24 -3.09 11.93
C CYS A 71 -3.25 -4.22 11.74
N TYR A 72 -2.06 -3.81 11.40
CA TYR A 72 -0.96 -4.68 11.06
C TYR A 72 -0.37 -5.26 12.35
N ALA A 73 -0.98 -6.36 12.84
CA ALA A 73 -0.36 -7.23 13.85
C ALA A 73 1.02 -7.79 13.42
N VAL A 74 1.44 -7.46 12.20
CA VAL A 74 2.75 -7.74 11.58
C VAL A 74 3.91 -7.44 12.54
N PHE A 75 3.91 -6.32 13.27
CA PHE A 75 5.09 -5.99 14.09
C PHE A 75 5.22 -6.83 15.36
N LYS A 76 4.14 -6.97 16.14
CA LYS A 76 4.16 -7.71 17.42
C LYS A 76 4.44 -9.19 17.21
N GLN A 77 3.91 -9.79 16.14
CA GLN A 77 4.13 -11.21 15.84
C GLN A 77 5.54 -11.52 15.33
N ASN A 78 6.13 -10.62 14.52
CA ASN A 78 7.43 -10.85 13.91
C ASN A 78 8.62 -10.52 14.85
N GLN A 79 8.47 -9.59 15.80
CA GLN A 79 9.52 -9.30 16.79
C GLN A 79 9.91 -10.55 17.61
N ALA A 80 8.94 -11.41 17.93
CA ALA A 80 9.21 -12.65 18.66
C ALA A 80 10.05 -13.67 17.86
N GLN A 81 10.06 -13.56 16.53
CA GLN A 81 10.69 -14.53 15.63
C GLN A 81 12.06 -14.09 15.10
N LYS A 82 12.58 -12.91 15.50
CA LYS A 82 13.87 -12.35 15.04
C LYS A 82 13.99 -12.29 13.50
N VAL A 83 12.89 -12.02 12.80
CA VAL A 83 12.87 -11.86 11.35
C VAL A 83 13.65 -10.60 10.96
N PRO A 84 14.50 -10.62 9.90
CA PRO A 84 15.19 -9.43 9.41
C PRO A 84 14.26 -8.24 9.19
N ALA A 85 14.70 -7.04 9.60
CA ALA A 85 13.85 -5.85 9.57
C ALA A 85 13.33 -5.53 8.16
N SER A 86 14.14 -5.75 7.12
CA SER A 86 13.74 -5.59 5.72
C SER A 86 12.51 -6.43 5.34
N ILE A 87 12.43 -7.66 5.83
CA ILE A 87 11.30 -8.57 5.56
C ILE A 87 10.05 -8.08 6.29
N VAL A 88 10.18 -7.67 7.56
CA VAL A 88 9.05 -7.16 8.35
C VAL A 88 8.49 -5.87 7.73
N LEU A 89 9.37 -4.95 7.31
CA LEU A 89 8.98 -3.74 6.60
C LEU A 89 8.29 -4.05 5.27
N ARG A 90 8.79 -5.04 4.51
CA ARG A 90 8.14 -5.50 3.28
C ARG A 90 6.76 -6.07 3.53
N GLN A 91 6.60 -6.94 4.52
CA GLN A 91 5.31 -7.50 4.89
C GLN A 91 4.32 -6.43 5.33
N PHE A 92 4.77 -5.46 6.11
CA PHE A 92 3.95 -4.34 6.53
C PHE A 92 3.50 -3.47 5.34
N ALA A 93 4.42 -3.05 4.48
CA ALA A 93 4.08 -2.27 3.29
C ALA A 93 3.16 -3.04 2.32
N ALA A 94 3.47 -4.32 2.10
CA ALA A 94 2.65 -5.18 1.26
C ALA A 94 1.23 -5.28 1.83
N LYS A 95 1.09 -5.64 3.10
CA LYS A 95 -0.23 -5.77 3.72
C LYS A 95 -1.01 -4.46 3.71
N MET A 96 -0.32 -3.32 3.86
CA MET A 96 -0.96 -2.01 3.79
C MET A 96 -1.56 -1.72 2.42
N LEU A 97 -0.86 -2.08 1.35
CA LEU A 97 -1.38 -1.92 -0.01
C LEU A 97 -2.41 -3.01 -0.38
N ASP A 98 -2.27 -4.25 0.13
CA ASP A 98 -3.25 -5.31 -0.07
C ASP A 98 -4.61 -4.96 0.54
N ASN A 99 -4.63 -4.34 1.72
CA ASN A 99 -5.86 -3.91 2.36
C ASN A 99 -6.70 -2.95 1.49
N ILE A 100 -6.05 -2.19 0.58
CA ILE A 100 -6.74 -1.35 -0.40
C ILE A 100 -7.33 -2.18 -1.53
N LEU A 101 -6.62 -3.21 -2.00
CA LEU A 101 -7.06 -4.05 -3.12
C LEU A 101 -8.18 -5.02 -2.70
N GLU A 102 -8.07 -5.60 -1.51
CA GLU A 102 -9.05 -6.55 -0.95
C GLU A 102 -10.45 -5.92 -0.83
N ASP A 103 -10.53 -4.65 -0.38
CA ASP A 103 -11.79 -3.94 -0.12
C ASP A 103 -11.86 -2.59 -0.85
N GLN A 104 -11.40 -2.55 -2.11
CA GLN A 104 -11.29 -1.30 -2.88
C GLN A 104 -12.60 -0.51 -2.93
N GLN A 105 -13.73 -1.22 -3.03
CA GLN A 105 -15.08 -0.62 -3.11
C GLN A 105 -15.55 0.03 -1.81
N LEU A 106 -14.89 -0.27 -0.68
CA LEU A 106 -15.22 0.29 0.62
C LEU A 106 -14.15 1.29 1.06
N VAL A 107 -12.87 0.92 0.98
CA VAL A 107 -11.77 1.72 1.53
C VAL A 107 -11.53 3.00 0.72
N LEU A 108 -11.51 2.95 -0.61
CA LEU A 108 -11.27 4.15 -1.42
C LEU A 108 -12.41 5.17 -1.30
N PRO A 109 -13.70 4.79 -1.40
CA PRO A 109 -14.80 5.72 -1.14
C PRO A 109 -14.76 6.29 0.28
N PHE A 110 -14.39 5.50 1.28
CA PHE A 110 -14.28 5.98 2.66
C PHE A 110 -13.14 7.00 2.84
N MET A 111 -11.98 6.79 2.20
CA MET A 111 -10.91 7.79 2.18
C MET A 111 -11.35 9.08 1.47
N ARG A 112 -12.03 8.98 0.33
CA ARG A 112 -12.58 10.16 -0.39
C ARG A 112 -13.57 10.94 0.46
N LEU A 113 -14.42 10.23 1.21
CA LEU A 113 -15.35 10.84 2.16
C LEU A 113 -14.60 11.66 3.21
N ILE A 114 -13.61 11.08 3.88
CA ILE A 114 -12.82 11.77 4.91
C ILE A 114 -12.14 13.01 4.33
N ILE A 115 -11.46 12.86 3.19
CA ILE A 115 -10.75 13.97 2.55
C ILE A 115 -11.72 15.08 2.15
N GLY A 116 -12.83 14.73 1.48
CA GLY A 116 -13.80 15.69 0.98
C GLY A 116 -14.57 16.42 2.08
N GLU A 117 -14.86 15.76 3.19
CA GLU A 117 -15.63 16.33 4.30
C GLU A 117 -14.73 17.01 5.37
N SER A 118 -13.42 16.76 5.37
CA SER A 118 -12.48 17.24 6.40
C SER A 118 -12.50 18.75 6.66
N GLY A 119 -12.75 19.57 5.63
CA GLY A 119 -12.84 21.02 5.77
C GLY A 119 -14.12 21.49 6.47
N ARG A 120 -15.22 20.73 6.33
CA ARG A 120 -16.53 21.06 6.91
C ARG A 120 -16.74 20.39 8.27
N PHE A 121 -16.21 19.18 8.43
CA PHE A 121 -16.30 18.34 9.62
C PHE A 121 -14.88 17.90 10.04
N PRO A 122 -14.08 18.80 10.66
CA PRO A 122 -12.72 18.50 11.07
C PRO A 122 -12.60 17.31 12.05
N GLU A 123 -13.66 17.04 12.81
CA GLU A 123 -13.76 15.89 13.73
C GLU A 123 -13.55 14.55 13.01
N LEU A 124 -13.95 14.41 11.75
CA LEU A 124 -13.75 13.18 10.97
C LEU A 124 -12.27 12.93 10.70
N ALA A 125 -11.57 13.98 10.27
CA ALA A 125 -10.14 13.93 10.00
C ALA A 125 -9.37 13.68 11.30
N ARG A 126 -9.76 14.33 12.40
CA ARG A 126 -9.16 14.10 13.73
C ARG A 126 -9.36 12.66 14.19
N ALA A 127 -10.57 12.13 14.11
CA ALA A 127 -10.86 10.76 14.47
C ALA A 127 -10.02 9.77 13.64
N PHE A 128 -9.80 10.05 12.35
CA PHE A 128 -8.94 9.23 11.49
C PHE A 128 -7.47 9.28 11.94
N VAL A 129 -6.93 10.49 12.16
CA VAL A 129 -5.55 10.68 12.61
C VAL A 129 -5.32 10.00 13.96
N GLU A 130 -6.22 10.21 14.92
CA GLU A 130 -6.10 9.70 16.29
C GLU A 130 -6.20 8.17 16.36
N ASN A 131 -7.10 7.57 15.60
CA ASN A 131 -7.45 6.15 15.77
C ASN A 131 -6.83 5.22 14.72
N LEU A 132 -6.32 5.75 13.61
CA LEU A 132 -5.68 4.94 12.56
C LEU A 132 -4.23 5.35 12.33
N GLU A 133 -3.98 6.62 11.99
CA GLU A 133 -2.64 7.09 11.61
C GLU A 133 -1.67 7.04 12.79
N LYS A 134 -2.06 7.61 13.93
CA LYS A 134 -1.23 7.66 15.14
C LYS A 134 -0.83 6.26 15.59
N SER A 135 -1.79 5.34 15.70
CA SER A 135 -1.54 3.95 16.07
C SER A 135 -0.53 3.28 15.14
N SER A 136 -0.70 3.44 13.82
CA SER A 136 0.20 2.84 12.83
C SER A 136 1.62 3.42 12.89
N LEU A 137 1.74 4.73 13.11
CA LEU A 137 3.02 5.42 13.24
C LEU A 137 3.73 5.04 14.54
N GLU A 138 3.01 4.93 15.66
CA GLU A 138 3.58 4.53 16.95
C GLU A 138 4.13 3.10 16.89
N ASP A 139 3.35 2.15 16.35
CA ASP A 139 3.78 0.76 16.18
C ASP A 139 5.04 0.64 15.30
N LEU A 140 5.06 1.30 14.14
CA LEU A 140 6.23 1.29 13.25
C LEU A 140 7.43 2.01 13.86
N SER A 141 7.21 3.14 14.55
CA SER A 141 8.30 3.87 15.22
C SER A 141 8.95 3.01 16.31
N GLN A 142 8.14 2.30 17.09
CA GLN A 142 8.63 1.38 18.12
C GLN A 142 9.40 0.21 17.50
N PHE A 143 8.90 -0.34 16.39
CA PHE A 143 9.59 -1.39 15.65
C PHE A 143 10.96 -0.90 15.13
N LEU A 144 11.00 0.23 14.44
CA LEU A 144 12.24 0.81 13.91
C LEU A 144 13.25 1.14 15.02
N ALA A 145 12.78 1.65 16.16
CA ALA A 145 13.63 1.92 17.33
C ALA A 145 14.24 0.64 17.93
N SER A 146 13.57 -0.51 17.77
CA SER A 146 14.09 -1.80 18.24
C SER A 146 15.14 -2.42 17.30
N CYS A 147 15.20 -1.97 16.05
CA CYS A 147 16.14 -2.45 15.02
C CYS A 147 17.46 -1.68 15.08
N THR A 148 18.27 -1.93 16.11
CA THR A 148 19.57 -1.26 16.32
C THR A 148 20.53 -1.40 15.14
N GLU A 149 20.42 -2.48 14.37
CA GLU A 149 21.21 -2.76 13.18
C GLU A 149 20.99 -1.79 12.03
N LEU A 150 19.85 -1.06 12.01
CA LEU A 150 19.53 -0.11 10.94
C LEU A 150 20.09 1.29 11.18
N ASN A 151 20.65 1.56 12.37
CA ASN A 151 21.23 2.85 12.76
C ASN A 151 20.34 4.08 12.45
N ILE A 152 19.03 3.95 12.68
CA ILE A 152 18.06 5.00 12.37
C ILE A 152 18.15 6.13 13.40
N SER A 153 18.53 7.33 12.96
CA SER A 153 18.69 8.49 13.86
C SER A 153 17.37 9.01 14.42
N ASP A 154 16.29 8.96 13.62
CA ASP A 154 14.95 9.36 14.05
C ASP A 154 13.91 8.32 13.58
N PRO A 155 13.56 7.36 14.45
CA PRO A 155 12.55 6.34 14.14
C PRO A 155 11.17 6.93 13.84
N GLN A 156 10.81 8.03 14.49
CA GLN A 156 9.49 8.65 14.31
C GLN A 156 9.35 9.38 12.98
N ALA A 157 10.40 10.09 12.54
CA ALA A 157 10.44 10.69 11.22
C ALA A 157 10.50 9.61 10.13
N THR A 158 11.32 8.57 10.32
CA THR A 158 11.44 7.45 9.38
C THR A 158 10.11 6.72 9.19
N ALA A 159 9.37 6.47 10.27
CA ALA A 159 8.04 5.87 10.20
C ALA A 159 7.06 6.74 9.37
N ARG A 160 7.10 8.06 9.55
CA ARG A 160 6.27 9.00 8.76
C ARG A 160 6.65 9.03 7.29
N ILE A 161 7.94 9.00 6.97
CA ILE A 161 8.41 8.91 5.57
C ILE A 161 7.93 7.60 4.95
N PHE A 162 8.03 6.49 5.68
CA PHE A 162 7.61 5.18 5.21
C PHE A 162 6.10 5.11 4.94
N VAL A 163 5.28 5.39 5.95
CA VAL A 163 3.82 5.37 5.83
C VAL A 163 3.36 6.43 4.83
N GLY A 164 3.92 7.64 4.88
CA GLY A 164 3.60 8.73 3.97
C GLY A 164 3.87 8.40 2.51
N THR A 165 4.94 7.65 2.21
CA THR A 165 5.22 7.17 0.84
C THR A 165 4.13 6.22 0.35
N LEU A 166 3.67 5.30 1.20
CA LEU A 166 2.60 4.37 0.86
C LEU A 166 1.25 5.08 0.72
N VAL A 167 0.94 6.01 1.63
CA VAL A 167 -0.29 6.85 1.55
C VAL A 167 -0.27 7.69 0.27
N HIS A 168 0.84 8.35 -0.04
CA HIS A 168 0.99 9.11 -1.29
C HIS A 168 0.76 8.22 -2.51
N PHE A 169 1.31 7.01 -2.53
CA PHE A 169 1.06 6.04 -3.59
C PHE A 169 -0.43 5.71 -3.72
N ILE A 170 -1.12 5.39 -2.63
CA ILE A 170 -2.56 5.10 -2.63
C ILE A 170 -3.35 6.31 -3.16
N LEU A 171 -3.06 7.52 -2.67
CA LEU A 171 -3.76 8.72 -3.09
C LEU A 171 -3.58 9.00 -4.58
N VAL A 172 -2.34 9.00 -5.07
CA VAL A 172 -2.06 9.33 -6.46
C VAL A 172 -2.48 8.22 -7.42
N GLN A 173 -2.11 6.97 -7.15
CA GLN A 173 -2.37 5.85 -8.07
C GLN A 173 -3.82 5.38 -8.01
N GLU A 174 -4.39 5.22 -6.81
CA GLU A 174 -5.72 4.60 -6.63
C GLU A 174 -6.84 5.64 -6.52
N VAL A 175 -6.68 6.67 -5.69
CA VAL A 175 -7.76 7.64 -5.44
C VAL A 175 -7.92 8.63 -6.59
N LEU A 176 -6.79 9.14 -7.12
CA LEU A 176 -6.73 10.16 -8.16
C LEU A 176 -6.50 9.61 -9.57
N HIS A 177 -6.60 8.29 -9.76
CA HIS A 177 -6.50 7.62 -11.06
C HIS A 177 -5.15 7.87 -11.80
N GLY A 178 -4.05 7.96 -11.06
CA GLY A 178 -2.72 8.26 -11.59
C GLY A 178 -2.05 7.14 -12.39
N LYS A 179 -2.58 5.90 -12.34
CA LYS A 179 -2.02 4.72 -13.03
C LYS A 179 -1.80 4.93 -14.52
N ASP A 180 -2.68 5.67 -15.19
CA ASP A 180 -2.62 5.88 -16.63
C ASP A 180 -1.74 7.09 -17.03
N ILE A 181 -1.35 7.92 -16.05
CA ILE A 181 -0.65 9.20 -16.29
C ILE A 181 0.82 9.12 -15.85
N VAL A 182 1.04 8.63 -14.64
CA VAL A 182 2.36 8.50 -13.99
C VAL A 182 2.41 7.18 -13.23
N PRO A 183 2.46 6.04 -13.95
CA PRO A 183 2.41 4.72 -13.33
C PRO A 183 3.56 4.51 -12.36
N MET A 184 3.25 3.94 -11.21
CA MET A 184 4.23 3.40 -10.27
C MET A 184 3.86 1.95 -9.96
N GLU A 185 4.81 1.04 -10.15
CA GLU A 185 4.63 -0.36 -9.77
C GLU A 185 4.76 -0.52 -8.25
N ARG A 186 3.83 -1.26 -7.67
CA ARG A 186 3.73 -1.49 -6.22
C ARG A 186 5.03 -2.02 -5.63
N ASP A 187 5.49 -3.18 -6.11
CA ASP A 187 6.68 -3.85 -5.54
C ASP A 187 7.94 -3.01 -5.76
N ARG A 188 8.03 -2.34 -6.91
CA ARG A 188 9.13 -1.42 -7.19
C ARG A 188 9.18 -0.29 -6.16
N LEU A 189 8.04 0.29 -5.76
CA LEU A 189 8.02 1.31 -4.71
C LEU A 189 8.46 0.74 -3.37
N ILE A 190 7.90 -0.40 -2.96
CA ILE A 190 8.20 -1.04 -1.68
C ILE A 190 9.70 -1.35 -1.57
N ASP A 191 10.27 -2.00 -2.58
CA ASP A 191 11.67 -2.43 -2.56
C ASP A 191 12.62 -1.21 -2.46
N ASN A 192 12.32 -0.13 -3.20
CA ASN A 192 13.12 1.11 -3.12
C ASN A 192 12.99 1.81 -1.76
N LEU A 193 11.78 1.83 -1.19
CA LEU A 193 11.53 2.42 0.12
C LEU A 193 12.28 1.67 1.23
N ILE A 194 12.29 0.33 1.17
CA ILE A 194 13.05 -0.50 2.12
C ILE A 194 14.55 -0.28 1.95
N ASN A 195 15.06 -0.27 0.72
CA ASN A 195 16.47 -0.03 0.45
C ASN A 195 16.92 1.33 1.03
N LEU A 196 16.13 2.39 0.91
CA LEU A 196 16.45 3.69 1.49
C LEU A 196 16.59 3.67 3.03
N ILE A 197 15.90 2.75 3.70
CA ILE A 197 15.94 2.63 5.17
C ILE A 197 17.06 1.69 5.61
N VAL A 198 17.24 0.58 4.89
CA VAL A 198 18.17 -0.49 5.27
C VAL A 198 19.61 -0.20 4.82
N VAL A 199 19.83 0.58 3.76
CA VAL A 199 21.17 0.94 3.25
C VAL A 199 21.84 2.04 4.08
N ASN A 200 21.24 2.53 5.17
CA ASN A 200 21.91 3.42 6.14
C ASN A 200 23.05 2.75 6.95
N ASP A 201 23.55 1.59 6.50
CA ASP A 201 24.84 1.04 6.91
C ASP A 201 25.98 1.89 6.29
N PRO A 202 26.79 2.61 7.10
CA PRO A 202 27.86 3.47 6.61
C PRO A 202 28.99 2.73 5.88
N THR A 203 28.95 1.39 5.80
CA THR A 203 29.94 0.57 5.07
C THR A 203 29.62 0.37 3.59
N LEU A 204 28.42 0.72 3.12
CA LEU A 204 28.07 0.65 1.70
C LEU A 204 28.52 1.93 0.98
N GLN A 205 29.70 1.87 0.38
CA GLN A 205 30.15 2.84 -0.62
C GLN A 205 29.05 3.09 -1.66
N LEU A 206 28.59 4.34 -1.70
CA LEU A 206 27.51 4.89 -2.53
C LEU A 206 27.80 4.92 -4.04
N ASP A 207 28.59 3.99 -4.57
CA ASP A 207 29.08 4.04 -5.96
C ASP A 207 28.39 3.09 -6.95
N GLN A 208 27.20 2.56 -6.65
CA GLN A 208 26.49 1.68 -7.61
C GLN A 208 25.04 2.02 -7.97
N PHE A 209 24.50 3.13 -7.47
CA PHE A 209 23.16 3.58 -7.88
C PHE A 209 23.15 5.04 -8.36
N SER A 210 23.72 5.28 -9.53
CA SER A 210 23.30 6.42 -10.36
C SER A 210 23.41 6.12 -11.86
N GLY A 211 22.72 5.07 -12.30
CA GLY A 211 22.46 4.83 -13.72
C GLY A 211 21.37 5.72 -14.31
N THR A 212 21.27 7.00 -13.94
CA THR A 212 20.52 7.99 -14.73
C THR A 212 21.51 8.82 -15.52
N LYS A 213 21.76 8.45 -16.79
CA LYS A 213 22.11 9.39 -17.87
C LYS A 213 22.12 8.72 -19.24
N GLN A 214 20.95 8.61 -19.85
CA GLN A 214 20.71 9.27 -21.14
C GLN A 214 19.20 9.41 -21.34
N LYS A 215 18.72 10.66 -21.44
CA LYS A 215 17.38 10.96 -21.95
C LYS A 215 17.23 10.26 -23.30
N SER A 216 16.05 9.70 -23.58
CA SER A 216 15.69 9.25 -24.92
C SER A 216 16.02 10.36 -25.93
N LEU A 217 16.63 10.00 -27.06
CA LEU A 217 16.75 10.91 -28.19
C LEU A 217 15.33 11.39 -28.55
N ARG A 218 15.15 12.71 -28.62
CA ARG A 218 13.89 13.29 -29.11
C ARG A 218 13.64 12.69 -30.49
N ARG A 219 12.43 12.17 -30.74
CA ARG A 219 11.99 11.72 -32.07
C ARG A 219 12.29 12.83 -33.07
N ASN A 220 12.96 12.47 -34.17
CA ASN A 220 13.14 13.40 -35.27
C ASN A 220 11.77 13.74 -35.86
N ARG A 221 11.61 15.02 -36.19
CA ARG A 221 10.47 15.50 -36.95
C ARG A 221 10.92 15.61 -38.39
N ASP A 222 10.05 15.21 -39.31
CA ASP A 222 10.21 15.58 -40.70
C ASP A 222 10.05 17.10 -40.88
N ASP A 223 10.39 17.61 -42.07
CA ASP A 223 10.27 19.05 -42.40
C ASP A 223 8.81 19.56 -42.35
N SER A 224 7.83 18.66 -42.22
CA SER A 224 6.41 18.98 -42.02
C SER A 224 5.98 19.05 -40.55
N GLY A 225 6.91 18.78 -39.62
CA GLY A 225 6.71 18.83 -38.18
C GLY A 225 6.06 17.59 -37.58
N LYS A 226 5.86 16.51 -38.35
CA LYS A 226 5.32 15.23 -37.88
C LYS A 226 6.45 14.29 -37.45
N PHE A 227 6.16 13.41 -36.50
CA PHE A 227 7.12 12.40 -36.06
C PHE A 227 7.28 11.33 -37.12
N GLU A 228 8.53 11.01 -37.47
CA GLU A 228 8.82 9.90 -38.38
C GLU A 228 8.34 8.56 -37.77
N PRO A 229 7.64 7.70 -38.54
CA PRO A 229 7.25 6.37 -38.08
C PRO A 229 8.45 5.43 -37.96
N ASP A 230 8.48 4.59 -36.92
CA ASP A 230 9.57 3.65 -36.64
C ASP A 230 9.73 2.63 -37.79
N ASP A 231 10.92 2.55 -38.38
CA ASP A 231 11.23 1.54 -39.41
C ASP A 231 11.23 0.13 -38.79
N HIS A 232 10.31 -0.72 -39.24
CA HIS A 232 10.10 -2.10 -38.74
C HIS A 232 11.14 -3.10 -39.26
N SER A 233 12.18 -2.65 -39.98
CA SER A 233 13.21 -3.51 -40.59
C SER A 233 14.25 -4.07 -39.61
N CYS A 234 14.33 -3.56 -38.37
CA CYS A 234 15.28 -4.03 -37.37
C CYS A 234 14.62 -4.97 -36.34
N PRO A 235 15.07 -6.22 -36.16
CA PRO A 235 14.54 -7.10 -35.13
C PRO A 235 14.73 -6.46 -33.76
N LYS A 236 13.64 -6.35 -32.99
CA LYS A 236 13.64 -5.80 -31.63
C LYS A 236 14.60 -6.62 -30.77
N ARG A 237 15.83 -6.16 -30.57
CA ARG A 237 16.74 -6.72 -29.58
C ARG A 237 16.15 -6.48 -28.20
N LEU A 238 15.98 -7.53 -27.41
CA LEU A 238 15.71 -7.45 -25.97
C LEU A 238 16.82 -6.59 -25.34
N ARG A 239 16.49 -5.35 -24.97
CA ARG A 239 17.50 -4.38 -24.48
C ARG A 239 17.80 -4.54 -22.99
N SER A 240 16.86 -5.10 -22.22
CA SER A 240 17.07 -5.48 -20.83
C SER A 240 15.94 -6.38 -20.34
N ILE A 241 16.29 -7.48 -19.68
CA ILE A 241 15.40 -8.29 -18.86
C ILE A 241 15.82 -8.06 -17.41
N ARG A 242 14.86 -7.77 -16.51
CA ARG A 242 15.13 -7.75 -15.07
C ARG A 242 14.79 -9.12 -14.52
N LEU A 243 15.81 -9.85 -14.11
CA LEU A 243 15.68 -11.10 -13.35
C LEU A 243 15.88 -10.78 -11.87
N THR A 244 15.12 -11.45 -11.01
CA THR A 244 15.43 -11.51 -9.57
C THR A 244 16.77 -12.23 -9.37
N ASP A 245 17.40 -12.06 -8.21
CA ASP A 245 18.68 -12.71 -7.90
C ASP A 245 18.57 -14.24 -8.02
N THR A 246 17.45 -14.82 -7.58
CA THR A 246 17.15 -16.25 -7.72
C THR A 246 17.03 -16.67 -9.19
N ALA A 247 16.45 -15.81 -10.04
CA ALA A 247 16.37 -16.08 -11.47
C ALA A 247 17.73 -15.95 -12.16
N TRP A 248 18.62 -15.07 -11.69
CA TRP A 248 20.01 -14.99 -12.15
C TRP A 248 20.84 -16.21 -11.78
N GLU A 249 20.67 -16.74 -10.57
CA GLU A 249 21.34 -17.96 -10.11
C GLU A 249 20.90 -19.19 -10.91
N ASN A 250 19.59 -19.35 -11.13
CA ASN A 250 19.04 -20.44 -11.95
C ASN A 250 19.56 -20.38 -13.39
N LEU A 251 19.63 -19.17 -13.96
CA LEU A 251 20.13 -18.97 -15.32
C LEU A 251 21.62 -19.28 -15.44
N ALA A 252 22.41 -18.96 -14.42
CA ALA A 252 23.82 -19.33 -14.34
C ALA A 252 24.02 -20.86 -14.30
N ALA A 253 23.19 -21.58 -13.56
CA ALA A 253 23.26 -23.04 -13.47
C ALA A 253 22.92 -23.72 -14.82
N ILE A 254 21.91 -23.21 -15.52
CA ILE A 254 21.53 -23.68 -16.86
C ILE A 254 22.67 -23.43 -17.87
N ALA A 255 23.24 -22.22 -17.86
CA ALA A 255 24.35 -21.85 -18.73
C ALA A 255 25.56 -22.78 -18.55
N ALA A 256 25.94 -23.07 -17.30
CA ALA A 256 27.04 -23.99 -16.98
C ALA A 256 26.77 -25.43 -17.47
N LYS A 257 25.54 -25.93 -17.30
CA LYS A 257 25.14 -27.29 -17.72
C LYS A 257 25.24 -27.49 -19.24
N HIS A 258 24.90 -26.46 -20.02
CA HIS A 258 24.90 -26.52 -21.49
C HIS A 258 26.18 -25.94 -22.13
N LYS A 259 27.18 -25.56 -21.33
CA LYS A 259 28.43 -24.90 -21.77
C LYS A 259 28.18 -23.63 -22.59
N LEU A 260 27.18 -22.85 -22.20
CA LEU A 260 26.81 -21.58 -22.82
C LEU A 260 27.09 -20.42 -21.85
N SER A 261 27.14 -19.22 -22.39
CA SER A 261 27.08 -17.98 -21.60
C SER A 261 25.63 -17.69 -21.17
N ARG A 262 25.47 -16.92 -20.09
CA ARG A 262 24.16 -16.45 -19.61
C ARG A 262 23.40 -15.69 -20.72
N THR A 263 24.11 -14.93 -21.55
CA THR A 263 23.53 -14.17 -22.66
C THR A 263 22.97 -15.09 -23.75
N GLU A 264 23.69 -16.15 -24.11
CA GLU A 264 23.24 -17.12 -25.13
C GLU A 264 21.99 -17.87 -24.66
N VAL A 265 21.94 -18.26 -23.38
CA VAL A 265 20.75 -18.89 -22.78
C VAL A 265 19.53 -17.97 -22.85
N ILE A 266 19.70 -16.68 -22.54
CA ILE A 266 18.61 -15.68 -22.63
C ILE A 266 18.13 -15.52 -24.07
N GLU A 267 19.04 -15.48 -25.04
CA GLU A 267 18.67 -15.37 -26.46
C GLU A 267 17.92 -16.59 -26.97
N ILE A 268 18.29 -17.80 -26.53
CA ILE A 268 17.58 -19.03 -26.90
C ILE A 268 16.18 -19.05 -26.28
N PHE A 269 16.03 -18.75 -24.99
CA PHE A 269 14.71 -18.64 -24.36
C PHE A 269 13.83 -17.58 -25.03
N ALA A 270 14.41 -16.45 -25.44
CA ALA A 270 13.70 -15.38 -26.11
C ALA A 270 13.25 -15.73 -27.54
N ARG A 271 13.88 -16.72 -28.19
CA ARG A 271 13.56 -17.13 -29.57
C ARG A 271 12.66 -18.36 -29.63
N ASP A 272 12.97 -19.39 -28.83
CA ASP A 272 12.42 -20.73 -29.01
C ASP A 272 11.57 -21.20 -27.81
N GLY A 273 11.53 -20.44 -26.72
CA GLY A 273 10.69 -20.68 -25.54
C GLY A 273 11.23 -21.73 -24.56
N GLU A 274 12.02 -22.71 -25.00
CA GLU A 274 12.63 -23.74 -24.15
C GLU A 274 14.04 -24.16 -24.67
N LEU A 275 14.89 -24.65 -23.77
CA LEU A 275 16.17 -25.29 -24.10
C LEU A 275 15.96 -26.81 -24.15
N SER A 276 16.06 -27.44 -25.31
CA SER A 276 16.05 -28.91 -25.47
C SER A 276 17.33 -29.57 -24.94
#